data_AF-A0A0N4Z6P4-F1
#
_entry.id   AF-A0A0N4Z6P4-F1
#
_cell.length_a   1.000
_cell.length_b   1.000
_cell.length_c   1.000
_cell.angle_alpha   90.00
_cell.angle_beta   90.00
_cell.angle_gamma   90.00
#
_symmetry.space_group_name_H-M   'P 1'
#
loop_
_entity.id
_entity.type
_entity.pdbx_description
1 polymer ?
#
loop_
_entity_poly.entity_id
_entity_poly.type
_entity_poly.pdbx_seq_one_letter_code
_entity_poly.pdbx_strand_id
1 'polypeptide(L)'
;MLGMETLPDEILANIFSYLNWESLPSVRGVSRRFCNIIDDNKNLLKKPKLEYLRLYQLPNEDGYPKFKLIMEFFKNIDDKNDKLKRSHILTLEDLDYIDTKNYLDKFDKKSINHLAITMVESMDLFDLLNICYQHELKVNFLEMSIHNSPVFHSMINFMGKLKNVKHIDIEPLCLDGQILPSEFIFPIFGHLSSLRIDECRCTSFVNTLMAGDMIRNNPDLSNIIVYSIRDDYEAVFVDEIKNREVIHWEEKKCDCLEKRTKLMFAFRKDMNIDTKWLNFFGHGEYLCDFADQDGQAALCSGLKYHKLIKKKLFISFQGLYMGSRITTIIALVLGAILFFVSGPLVLMGYTTFTPNPKDPTNIVKLENIDYDKDVIGRDVSDFLKKNKNYGASIQEMDGKPITRGFIVPYPKCYYSKQTIDQIKSEKKIDIEPERKIKILINKAPANTDKVDICMENNVINSIERTILSLTSIGYIIIIIILILVGLIILGCCMNINVPKLVYILSNVPLIFSVIAIALMIFLDLNHYQLRGIQDKTTVQTYGLYDPGINFFKLIGLVVFIVCCLSFTILMSIAAKQRKNEIILSKA
;
A
#
# COMPACT_ATOMS: atom_id res chain seq x y z
N MET A 1 -35.54 19.72 47.44
CA MET A 1 -34.74 19.32 46.26
C MET A 1 -35.63 19.43 45.03
N LEU A 2 -35.34 20.35 44.11
CA LEU A 2 -36.00 20.37 42.80
C LEU A 2 -35.39 19.23 41.97
N GLY A 3 -36.18 18.20 41.70
CA GLY A 3 -35.77 17.10 40.82
C GLY A 3 -35.76 17.55 39.36
N MET A 4 -34.89 16.97 38.53
CA MET A 4 -34.83 17.27 37.09
C MET A 4 -36.19 17.08 36.37
N GLU A 5 -37.08 16.28 36.94
CA GLU A 5 -38.44 16.05 36.43
C GLU A 5 -39.33 17.31 36.46
N THR A 6 -38.97 18.31 37.27
CA THR A 6 -39.73 19.56 37.40
C THR A 6 -39.31 20.66 36.42
N LEU A 7 -38.21 20.46 35.68
CA LEU A 7 -37.71 21.45 34.73
C LEU A 7 -38.59 21.47 33.47
N PRO A 8 -38.88 22.64 32.87
CA PRO A 8 -39.54 22.73 31.56
C PRO A 8 -38.72 22.08 30.44
N ASP A 9 -39.39 21.60 29.39
CA ASP A 9 -38.76 20.89 28.26
C ASP A 9 -37.76 21.77 27.52
N GLU A 10 -38.02 23.07 27.41
CA GLU A 10 -37.13 24.04 26.77
C GLU A 10 -35.81 24.19 27.54
N ILE A 11 -35.89 24.15 28.88
CA ILE A 11 -34.71 24.22 29.75
C ILE A 11 -33.89 22.93 29.62
N LEU A 12 -34.55 21.77 29.57
CA LEU A 12 -33.89 20.48 29.34
C LEU A 12 -33.24 20.40 27.96
N ALA A 13 -33.92 20.86 26.90
CA ALA A 13 -33.35 20.93 25.56
C ALA A 13 -32.10 21.82 25.53
N ASN A 14 -32.14 22.99 26.20
CA ASN A 14 -30.98 23.86 26.31
C ASN A 14 -29.82 23.17 27.06
N ILE A 15 -30.10 22.51 28.19
CA ILE A 15 -29.10 21.71 28.94
C ILE A 15 -28.49 20.62 28.05
N PHE A 16 -29.32 19.87 27.31
CA PHE A 16 -28.85 18.80 26.44
C PHE A 16 -28.00 19.32 25.28
N SER A 17 -28.22 20.56 24.82
CA SER A 17 -27.38 21.17 23.78
C SER A 17 -25.91 21.35 24.20
N TYR A 18 -25.63 21.41 25.51
CA TYR A 18 -24.28 21.49 26.03
C TYR A 18 -23.57 20.14 26.07
N LEU A 19 -24.31 19.04 26.09
CA LEU A 19 -23.76 17.68 26.16
C LEU A 19 -23.00 17.32 24.89
N ASN A 20 -21.99 16.47 25.04
CA ASN A 20 -21.34 15.85 23.89
C ASN A 20 -22.31 14.83 23.25
N TRP A 21 -22.14 14.62 21.94
CA TRP A 21 -23.00 13.71 21.19
C TRP A 21 -22.95 12.27 21.73
N GLU A 22 -21.82 11.87 22.35
CA GLU A 22 -21.60 10.54 22.94
C GLU A 22 -22.45 10.29 24.19
N SER A 23 -22.79 11.32 24.97
CA SER A 23 -23.62 11.17 26.18
C SER A 23 -25.11 11.17 25.86
N LEU A 24 -25.51 11.69 24.70
CA LEU A 24 -26.92 11.79 24.33
C LEU A 24 -27.64 10.42 24.32
N PRO A 25 -27.07 9.31 23.82
CA PRO A 25 -27.69 7.98 23.94
C PRO A 25 -28.01 7.59 25.38
N SER A 26 -27.10 7.82 26.32
CA SER A 26 -27.33 7.53 27.74
C SER A 26 -28.46 8.38 28.32
N VAL A 27 -28.52 9.67 27.96
CA VAL A 27 -29.60 10.57 28.39
C VAL A 27 -30.96 10.17 27.81
N ARG A 28 -31.00 9.72 26.55
CA ARG A 28 -32.22 9.15 25.95
C ARG A 28 -32.70 7.92 26.70
N GLY A 29 -31.78 7.10 27.20
CA GLY A 29 -32.08 5.91 27.98
C GLY A 29 -32.67 6.18 29.37
N VAL A 30 -32.62 7.42 29.88
CA VAL A 30 -33.10 7.75 31.24
C VAL A 30 -34.63 7.75 31.31
N SER A 31 -35.33 8.38 30.36
CA SER A 31 -36.79 8.46 30.37
C SER A 31 -37.36 8.70 28.96
N ARG A 32 -38.64 8.32 28.76
CA ARG A 32 -39.38 8.62 27.51
C ARG A 32 -39.42 10.11 27.22
N ARG A 33 -39.61 10.95 28.24
CA ARG A 33 -39.62 12.41 28.12
C ARG A 33 -38.29 12.93 27.57
N PHE A 34 -37.17 12.45 28.11
CA PHE A 34 -35.84 12.87 27.61
C PHE A 34 -35.61 12.40 26.17
N CYS A 35 -36.05 11.20 25.83
CA CYS A 35 -35.99 10.70 24.46
C CYS A 35 -36.74 11.64 23.49
N ASN A 36 -37.99 11.99 23.81
CA ASN A 36 -38.81 12.90 22.99
C ASN A 36 -38.18 14.29 22.87
N ILE A 37 -37.73 14.89 23.97
CA ILE A 37 -37.06 16.21 23.94
C ILE A 37 -35.84 16.18 23.03
N ILE A 38 -35.02 15.14 23.12
CA ILE A 38 -33.84 14.97 22.27
C ILE A 38 -34.24 14.80 20.81
N ASP A 39 -35.30 14.04 20.54
CA ASP A 39 -35.78 13.80 19.18
C ASP A 39 -36.37 15.06 18.51
N ASP A 40 -37.12 15.85 19.27
CA ASP A 40 -37.77 17.07 18.78
C ASP A 40 -36.77 18.22 18.59
N ASN A 41 -35.64 18.19 19.31
CA ASN A 41 -34.65 19.28 19.31
C ASN A 41 -33.31 18.90 18.65
N LYS A 42 -33.26 17.88 17.80
CA LYS A 42 -32.01 17.39 17.14
C LYS A 42 -31.16 18.49 16.48
N ASN A 43 -31.79 19.54 15.96
CA ASN A 43 -31.11 20.65 15.29
C ASN A 43 -30.34 21.56 16.24
N LEU A 44 -30.71 21.58 17.53
CA LEU A 44 -30.05 22.37 18.57
C LEU A 44 -28.89 21.61 19.24
N LEU A 45 -28.87 20.28 19.11
CA LEU A 45 -27.89 19.43 19.77
C LEU A 45 -26.56 19.41 19.01
N LYS A 46 -25.46 19.25 19.75
CA LYS A 46 -24.14 19.04 19.15
C LYS A 46 -24.12 17.73 18.38
N LYS A 47 -23.82 17.81 17.08
CA LYS A 47 -23.66 16.64 16.21
C LYS A 47 -22.19 16.16 16.18
N PRO A 48 -21.94 14.88 15.89
CA PRO A 48 -20.57 14.38 15.70
C PRO A 48 -19.94 15.05 14.49
N LYS A 49 -18.67 15.46 14.63
CA LYS A 49 -17.86 15.93 13.50
C LYS A 49 -17.23 14.72 12.81
N LEU A 50 -17.38 14.66 11.48
CA LEU A 50 -16.77 13.62 10.67
C LEU A 50 -15.33 13.99 10.34
N GLU A 51 -14.43 13.09 10.67
CA GLU A 51 -13.05 13.17 10.17
C GLU A 51 -12.99 12.63 8.75
N TYR A 52 -13.56 11.44 8.57
CA TYR A 52 -13.56 10.71 7.31
C TYR A 52 -15.00 10.32 6.97
N LEU A 53 -15.40 10.56 5.73
CA LEU A 53 -16.66 10.06 5.18
C LEU A 53 -16.38 9.47 3.80
N ARG A 54 -16.73 8.21 3.62
CA ARG A 54 -16.63 7.52 2.33
C ARG A 54 -17.97 6.94 1.94
N LEU A 55 -18.46 7.35 0.77
CA LEU A 55 -19.72 6.91 0.21
C LEU A 55 -19.44 6.06 -1.03
N TYR A 56 -19.95 4.85 -1.03
CA TYR A 56 -19.94 3.96 -2.18
C TYR A 56 -21.37 3.79 -2.68
N GLN A 57 -21.56 3.92 -3.98
CA GLN A 57 -22.70 3.35 -4.65
C GLN A 57 -22.40 1.89 -4.99
N LEU A 58 -23.29 0.99 -4.58
CA LEU A 58 -23.18 -0.44 -4.88
C LEU A 58 -23.84 -0.72 -6.24
N PRO A 59 -23.34 -1.72 -7.00
CA PRO A 59 -23.98 -2.15 -8.25
C PRO A 59 -25.44 -2.52 -8.04
N ASN A 60 -26.27 -2.18 -9.01
CA ASN A 60 -27.70 -2.28 -8.87
C ASN A 60 -28.22 -3.65 -9.32
N GLU A 61 -28.34 -4.61 -8.41
CA GLU A 61 -28.90 -5.94 -8.75
C GLU A 61 -30.43 -5.90 -8.92
N ASP A 62 -31.13 -5.07 -8.14
CA ASP A 62 -32.60 -5.08 -8.02
C ASP A 62 -33.32 -3.89 -8.69
N GLY A 63 -32.60 -3.03 -9.40
CA GLY A 63 -33.15 -1.81 -9.99
C GLY A 63 -33.16 -0.58 -9.05
N TYR A 64 -32.86 -0.73 -7.76
CA TYR A 64 -32.80 0.37 -6.77
C TYR A 64 -31.38 0.64 -6.26
N PRO A 65 -30.97 1.92 -6.10
CA PRO A 65 -29.62 2.26 -5.66
C PRO A 65 -29.41 1.83 -4.21
N LYS A 66 -28.31 1.12 -3.99
CA LYS A 66 -27.82 0.77 -2.67
C LYS A 66 -26.51 1.50 -2.39
N PHE A 67 -26.31 1.85 -1.14
CA PHE A 67 -25.16 2.62 -0.71
C PHE A 67 -24.44 1.93 0.44
N LYS A 68 -23.13 2.11 0.47
CA LYS A 68 -22.28 1.77 1.60
C LYS A 68 -21.63 3.05 2.13
N LEU A 69 -21.75 3.25 3.44
CA LEU A 69 -21.17 4.38 4.16
C LEU A 69 -20.06 3.87 5.08
N ILE A 70 -18.88 4.48 5.00
CA ILE A 70 -17.82 4.32 6.00
C ILE A 70 -17.54 5.68 6.62
N MET A 71 -17.62 5.76 7.93
CA MET A 71 -17.49 7.01 8.68
C MET A 71 -16.47 6.85 9.79
N GLU A 72 -15.58 7.83 9.94
CA GLU A 72 -14.63 7.89 11.05
C GLU A 72 -14.83 9.15 11.88
N PHE A 73 -14.84 8.97 13.19
CA PHE A 73 -14.96 10.04 14.17
C PHE A 73 -13.69 10.10 15.02
N PHE A 74 -13.16 11.30 15.23
CA PHE A 74 -12.14 11.48 16.26
C PHE A 74 -12.76 11.64 17.64
N LYS A 75 -12.30 10.80 18.57
CA LYS A 75 -12.56 10.99 19.99
C LYS A 75 -11.44 11.83 20.59
N ASN A 76 -11.76 13.06 20.97
CA ASN A 76 -10.92 13.83 21.87
C ASN A 76 -11.07 13.21 23.26
N ILE A 77 -10.14 12.33 23.61
CA ILE A 77 -9.98 11.90 24.99
C ILE A 77 -9.20 13.05 25.66
N ASP A 78 -9.89 13.83 26.49
CA ASP A 78 -9.27 14.80 27.40
C ASP A 78 -8.43 14.03 28.42
N ASP A 79 -7.28 13.53 27.99
CA ASP A 79 -6.26 13.06 28.90
C ASP A 79 -5.13 14.08 28.85
N LYS A 80 -4.84 14.66 30.01
CA LYS A 80 -3.84 15.72 30.21
C LYS A 80 -2.42 15.28 29.80
N ASN A 81 -2.25 14.05 29.35
CA ASN A 81 -1.04 13.45 28.83
C ASN A 81 -1.25 13.09 27.35
N ASP A 82 -0.88 14.04 26.50
CA ASP A 82 -0.47 13.92 25.10
C ASP A 82 -0.80 12.58 24.35
N LYS A 83 -1.66 12.69 23.34
CA LYS A 83 -1.61 11.94 22.04
C LYS A 83 -2.08 10.49 21.96
N LEU A 84 -3.24 10.13 22.49
CA LEU A 84 -4.00 9.01 21.88
C LEU A 84 -5.34 9.49 21.34
N LYS A 85 -5.35 9.84 20.04
CA LYS A 85 -6.61 9.95 19.29
C LYS A 85 -7.09 8.53 19.01
N ARG A 86 -8.16 8.11 19.69
CA ARG A 86 -8.89 6.91 19.28
C ARG A 86 -9.88 7.33 18.20
N SER A 87 -9.89 6.63 17.08
CA SER A 87 -10.93 6.78 16.09
C SER A 87 -11.99 5.69 16.27
N HIS A 88 -13.24 6.05 16.00
CA HIS A 88 -14.34 5.11 15.90
C HIS A 88 -14.76 5.03 14.44
N ILE A 89 -14.77 3.81 13.89
CA ILE A 89 -15.16 3.55 12.51
C ILE A 89 -16.53 2.89 12.52
N LEU A 90 -17.47 3.47 11.77
CA LEU A 90 -18.80 2.92 11.54
C LEU A 90 -18.94 2.58 10.06
N THR A 91 -19.20 1.30 9.76
CA THR A 91 -19.47 0.80 8.41
C THR A 91 -20.92 0.37 8.32
N LEU A 92 -21.64 0.90 7.33
CA LEU A 92 -23.02 0.56 7.02
C LEU A 92 -23.08 0.15 5.55
N GLU A 93 -23.79 -0.94 5.26
CA GLU A 93 -23.91 -1.53 3.93
C GLU A 93 -25.39 -1.67 3.56
N ASP A 94 -25.66 -1.84 2.26
CA ASP A 94 -26.99 -2.06 1.69
C ASP A 94 -28.07 -1.02 2.05
N LEU A 95 -27.63 0.21 2.32
CA LEU A 95 -28.53 1.31 2.65
C LEU A 95 -29.29 1.77 1.41
N ASP A 96 -30.59 2.03 1.54
CA ASP A 96 -31.32 2.72 0.48
C ASP A 96 -31.08 4.23 0.54
N TYR A 97 -31.70 4.96 -0.39
CA TYR A 97 -31.61 6.41 -0.49
C TYR A 97 -32.06 7.13 0.79
N ILE A 98 -33.18 6.71 1.37
CA ILE A 98 -33.81 7.36 2.53
C ILE A 98 -32.96 7.09 3.78
N ASP A 99 -32.51 5.86 3.96
CA ASP A 99 -31.63 5.47 5.05
C ASP A 99 -30.31 6.22 5.00
N THR A 100 -29.68 6.28 3.82
CA THR A 100 -28.42 7.01 3.62
C THR A 100 -28.60 8.48 3.98
N LYS A 101 -29.67 9.13 3.51
CA LYS A 101 -30.02 10.50 3.90
C LYS A 101 -30.17 10.65 5.42
N ASN A 102 -30.96 9.77 6.03
CA ASN A 102 -31.23 9.78 7.47
C ASN A 102 -29.96 9.59 8.30
N TYR A 103 -28.99 8.81 7.82
CA TYR A 103 -27.68 8.67 8.45
C TYR A 103 -26.87 9.96 8.30
N LEU A 104 -26.74 10.51 7.10
CA LEU A 104 -26.01 11.75 6.86
C LEU A 104 -26.58 12.95 7.65
N ASP A 105 -27.88 12.97 7.90
CA ASP A 105 -28.56 14.00 8.70
C ASP A 105 -28.14 14.01 10.19
N LYS A 106 -27.55 12.91 10.69
CA LYS A 106 -27.13 12.76 12.10
C LYS A 106 -25.80 13.47 12.40
N PHE A 107 -25.04 13.88 11.40
CA PHE A 107 -23.68 14.43 11.57
C PHE A 107 -23.60 15.94 11.37
N ASP A 108 -22.50 16.55 11.83
CA ASP A 108 -22.21 17.95 11.54
C ASP A 108 -21.86 18.11 10.06
N LYS A 109 -22.70 18.87 9.35
CA LYS A 109 -22.61 19.08 7.90
C LYS A 109 -21.74 20.28 7.51
N LYS A 110 -21.09 20.95 8.46
CA LYS A 110 -20.29 22.15 8.19
C LYS A 110 -18.89 21.84 7.70
N SER A 111 -18.32 20.72 8.12
CA SER A 111 -16.95 20.35 7.78
C SER A 111 -16.72 18.85 7.83
N ILE A 112 -15.98 18.34 6.85
CA ILE A 112 -15.46 16.97 6.78
C ILE A 112 -13.98 17.09 6.42
N ASN A 113 -13.07 16.44 7.15
CA ASN A 113 -11.65 16.55 6.80
C ASN A 113 -11.37 15.80 5.49
N HIS A 114 -11.81 14.56 5.37
CA HIS A 114 -11.65 13.74 4.17
C HIS A 114 -13.01 13.21 3.69
N LEU A 115 -13.40 13.60 2.46
CA LEU A 115 -14.59 13.11 1.78
C LEU A 115 -14.18 12.24 0.58
N ALA A 116 -14.59 10.98 0.58
CA ALA A 116 -14.37 10.03 -0.50
C ALA A 116 -15.70 9.59 -1.13
N ILE A 117 -15.81 9.63 -2.45
CA ILE A 117 -17.04 9.31 -3.19
C ILE A 117 -16.71 8.33 -4.30
N THR A 118 -17.34 7.16 -4.29
CA THR A 118 -17.20 6.16 -5.35
C THR A 118 -18.57 5.87 -5.96
N MET A 119 -18.66 6.04 -7.27
CA MET A 119 -19.87 5.86 -8.05
C MET A 119 -19.67 4.83 -9.15
N VAL A 120 -20.67 3.97 -9.29
CA VAL A 120 -20.74 2.94 -10.32
C VAL A 120 -22.12 3.05 -10.94
N GLU A 121 -22.19 3.18 -12.26
CA GLU A 121 -23.45 3.29 -13.03
C GLU A 121 -24.24 4.59 -12.78
N SER A 122 -25.45 4.66 -13.33
CA SER A 122 -26.18 5.90 -13.66
C SER A 122 -27.11 6.43 -12.55
N MET A 123 -26.79 6.26 -11.26
CA MET A 123 -27.65 6.81 -10.19
C MET A 123 -27.02 7.96 -9.42
N ASP A 124 -27.88 8.80 -8.88
CA ASP A 124 -27.53 10.15 -8.47
C ASP A 124 -27.09 10.25 -7.01
N LEU A 125 -25.98 9.60 -6.64
CA LEU A 125 -25.32 9.84 -5.35
C LEU A 125 -25.03 11.33 -5.14
N PHE A 126 -24.65 12.05 -6.21
CA PHE A 126 -24.49 13.50 -6.15
C PHE A 126 -25.79 14.27 -5.91
N ASP A 127 -26.95 13.78 -6.34
CA ASP A 127 -28.23 14.42 -6.01
C ASP A 127 -28.59 14.23 -4.55
N LEU A 128 -28.34 13.03 -4.00
CA LEU A 128 -28.45 12.78 -2.57
C LEU A 128 -27.55 13.75 -1.79
N LEU A 129 -26.28 13.88 -2.19
CA LEU A 129 -25.34 14.81 -1.58
C LEU A 129 -25.80 16.27 -1.72
N ASN A 130 -26.36 16.65 -2.88
CA ASN A 130 -26.88 17.98 -3.11
C ASN A 130 -28.07 18.31 -2.21
N ILE A 131 -28.91 17.32 -1.89
CA ILE A 131 -30.03 17.46 -0.95
C ILE A 131 -29.53 17.51 0.49
N CYS A 132 -28.56 16.65 0.85
CA CYS A 132 -28.00 16.60 2.20
C CYS A 132 -27.22 17.87 2.55
N TYR A 133 -26.48 18.43 1.59
CA TYR A 133 -25.62 19.59 1.75
C TYR A 133 -26.18 20.74 0.90
N GLN A 134 -27.08 21.53 1.47
CA GLN A 134 -27.68 22.70 0.81
C GLN A 134 -26.82 23.97 0.96
N HIS A 135 -25.85 23.95 1.86
CA HIS A 135 -24.98 25.07 2.18
C HIS A 135 -23.51 24.71 1.93
N GLU A 136 -22.64 25.69 2.13
CA GLU A 136 -21.19 25.50 2.02
C GLU A 136 -20.69 24.39 2.95
N LEU A 137 -19.96 23.43 2.37
CA LEU A 137 -19.34 22.31 3.07
C LEU A 137 -17.82 22.49 3.03
N LYS A 138 -17.17 22.58 4.19
CA LYS A 138 -15.72 22.64 4.25
C LYS A 138 -15.13 21.24 4.10
N VAL A 139 -14.35 21.01 3.05
CA VAL A 139 -13.65 19.74 2.80
C VAL A 139 -12.16 20.03 2.65
N ASN A 140 -11.29 19.28 3.31
CA ASN A 140 -9.84 19.47 3.16
C ASN A 140 -9.26 18.55 2.07
N PHE A 141 -9.67 17.27 2.08
CA PHE A 141 -9.29 16.26 1.10
C PHE A 141 -10.55 15.69 0.41
N LEU A 142 -10.60 15.76 -0.91
CA LEU A 142 -11.67 15.21 -1.74
C LEU A 142 -11.11 14.07 -2.61
N GLU A 143 -11.61 12.86 -2.43
CA GLU A 143 -11.35 11.69 -3.26
C GLU A 143 -12.64 11.36 -4.04
N MET A 144 -12.56 11.20 -5.35
CA MET A 144 -13.70 10.81 -6.17
C MET A 144 -13.30 9.73 -7.18
N SER A 145 -14.21 8.81 -7.43
CA SER A 145 -14.02 7.71 -8.38
C SER A 145 -15.35 7.45 -9.06
N ILE A 146 -15.45 7.73 -10.36
CA ILE A 146 -16.71 7.72 -11.11
C ILE A 146 -16.55 6.76 -12.29
N HIS A 147 -17.31 5.68 -12.28
CA HIS A 147 -17.29 4.63 -13.30
C HIS A 147 -18.56 4.65 -14.14
N ASN A 148 -18.41 4.93 -15.44
CA ASN A 148 -19.46 4.92 -16.47
C ASN A 148 -20.79 5.55 -15.99
N SER A 149 -20.75 6.81 -15.57
CA SER A 149 -21.90 7.48 -14.97
C SER A 149 -22.11 8.90 -15.53
N PRO A 150 -23.27 9.24 -16.12
CA PRO A 150 -23.52 10.54 -16.77
C PRO A 150 -23.90 11.67 -15.78
N VAL A 151 -23.13 11.83 -14.71
CA VAL A 151 -23.47 12.66 -13.53
C VAL A 151 -22.81 14.04 -13.53
N PHE A 152 -22.37 14.56 -14.67
CA PHE A 152 -21.62 15.83 -14.73
C PHE A 152 -22.33 16.99 -14.02
N HIS A 153 -23.62 17.21 -14.29
CA HIS A 153 -24.35 18.37 -13.76
C HIS A 153 -24.52 18.31 -12.24
N SER A 154 -24.93 17.15 -11.72
CA SER A 154 -25.11 16.94 -10.28
C SER A 154 -23.77 16.97 -9.53
N MET A 155 -22.72 16.40 -10.13
CA MET A 155 -21.33 16.49 -9.65
C MET A 155 -20.86 17.93 -9.54
N ILE A 156 -20.93 18.72 -10.62
CA ILE A 156 -20.46 20.11 -10.62
C ILE A 156 -21.25 20.98 -9.63
N ASN A 157 -22.57 20.78 -9.53
CA ASN A 157 -23.40 21.45 -8.54
C ASN A 157 -22.95 21.14 -7.10
N PHE A 158 -22.61 19.88 -6.82
CA PHE A 158 -22.10 19.49 -5.51
C PHE A 158 -20.72 20.09 -5.24
N MET A 159 -19.81 20.02 -6.21
CA MET A 159 -18.47 20.59 -6.11
C MET A 159 -18.50 22.11 -5.85
N GLY A 160 -19.47 22.83 -6.43
CA GLY A 160 -19.68 24.26 -6.20
C GLY A 160 -19.99 24.63 -4.74
N LYS A 161 -20.42 23.68 -3.92
CA LYS A 161 -20.71 23.86 -2.49
C LYS A 161 -19.50 23.62 -1.61
N LEU A 162 -18.42 23.04 -2.15
CA LEU A 162 -17.24 22.70 -1.36
C LEU A 162 -16.37 23.95 -1.15
N LYS A 163 -15.84 24.12 0.06
CA LYS A 163 -14.92 25.20 0.43
C LYS A 163 -13.67 24.66 1.09
N ASN A 164 -12.57 25.40 1.00
CA ASN A 164 -11.28 25.10 1.63
C ASN A 164 -10.64 23.76 1.20
N VAL A 165 -10.94 23.29 -0.01
CA VAL A 165 -10.36 22.05 -0.55
C VAL A 165 -8.89 22.27 -0.85
N LYS A 166 -8.02 21.49 -0.18
CA LYS A 166 -6.56 21.53 -0.37
C LYS A 166 -6.05 20.44 -1.29
N HIS A 167 -6.74 19.31 -1.32
CA HIS A 167 -6.37 18.14 -2.11
C HIS A 167 -7.59 17.62 -2.84
N ILE A 168 -7.45 17.45 -4.15
CA ILE A 168 -8.44 16.79 -5.01
C ILE A 168 -7.75 15.62 -5.69
N ASP A 169 -8.35 14.44 -5.57
CA ASP A 169 -7.97 13.25 -6.31
C ASP A 169 -9.22 12.66 -6.97
N ILE A 170 -9.24 12.62 -8.31
CA ILE A 170 -10.34 12.06 -9.10
C ILE A 170 -9.77 10.93 -9.95
N GLU A 171 -10.00 9.67 -9.58
CA GLU A 171 -9.43 8.50 -10.26
C GLU A 171 -10.34 7.25 -10.13
N PRO A 172 -10.84 6.69 -11.25
CA PRO A 172 -10.94 7.28 -12.59
C PRO A 172 -12.18 8.19 -12.71
N LEU A 173 -12.21 9.02 -13.76
CA LEU A 173 -13.35 9.85 -14.17
C LEU A 173 -13.92 9.39 -15.51
N CYS A 174 -14.98 8.58 -15.46
CA CYS A 174 -15.72 8.06 -16.62
C CYS A 174 -17.16 8.61 -16.65
N LEU A 175 -17.42 9.69 -17.39
CA LEU A 175 -18.74 10.33 -17.53
C LEU A 175 -19.61 9.73 -18.65
N ASP A 176 -19.43 8.45 -18.97
CA ASP A 176 -20.23 7.69 -19.95
C ASP A 176 -20.45 8.38 -21.31
N GLY A 177 -19.41 9.03 -21.85
CA GLY A 177 -19.50 9.72 -23.14
C GLY A 177 -20.36 10.99 -23.15
N GLN A 178 -20.77 11.50 -21.98
CA GLN A 178 -21.53 12.74 -21.85
C GLN A 178 -20.79 13.91 -22.52
N ILE A 179 -21.52 14.66 -23.36
CA ILE A 179 -20.97 15.85 -24.02
C ILE A 179 -20.87 16.98 -22.98
N LEU A 180 -19.65 17.41 -22.71
CA LEU A 180 -19.35 18.46 -21.74
C LEU A 180 -19.26 19.83 -22.44
N PRO A 181 -19.77 20.91 -21.83
CA PRO A 181 -19.61 22.25 -22.38
C PRO A 181 -18.12 22.59 -22.55
N SER A 182 -17.70 23.07 -23.72
CA SER A 182 -16.29 23.43 -23.96
C SER A 182 -15.78 24.55 -23.05
N GLU A 183 -16.70 25.36 -22.53
CA GLU A 183 -16.42 26.56 -21.72
C GLU A 183 -16.76 26.38 -20.24
N PHE A 184 -16.96 25.15 -19.75
CA PHE A 184 -17.24 24.99 -18.33
C PHE A 184 -16.01 25.34 -17.48
N ILE A 185 -16.26 26.04 -16.38
CA ILE A 185 -15.25 26.40 -15.39
C ILE A 185 -15.41 25.49 -14.18
N PHE A 186 -14.31 24.88 -13.76
CA PHE A 186 -14.28 24.05 -12.57
C PHE A 186 -14.41 24.92 -11.31
N PRO A 187 -15.16 24.50 -10.28
CA PRO A 187 -15.32 25.29 -9.06
C PRO A 187 -13.97 25.67 -8.43
N ILE A 188 -13.86 26.93 -8.00
CA ILE A 188 -12.64 27.51 -7.43
C ILE A 188 -12.63 27.31 -5.91
N PHE A 189 -11.53 26.75 -5.38
CA PHE A 189 -11.37 26.47 -3.95
C PHE A 189 -10.45 27.45 -3.21
N GLY A 190 -9.58 28.18 -3.92
CA GLY A 190 -8.68 29.23 -3.38
C GLY A 190 -7.46 28.71 -2.60
N HIS A 191 -7.53 27.48 -2.08
CA HIS A 191 -6.51 26.87 -1.22
C HIS A 191 -6.02 25.51 -1.74
N LEU A 192 -6.28 25.21 -3.02
CA LEU A 192 -5.88 23.94 -3.60
C LEU A 192 -4.35 23.88 -3.70
N SER A 193 -3.75 22.85 -3.10
CA SER A 193 -2.31 22.61 -3.12
C SER A 193 -1.93 21.37 -3.95
N SER A 194 -2.86 20.43 -4.09
CA SER A 194 -2.69 19.22 -4.89
C SER A 194 -3.93 18.92 -5.72
N LEU A 195 -3.72 18.61 -6.99
CA LEU A 195 -4.73 18.20 -7.94
C LEU A 195 -4.29 16.92 -8.64
N ARG A 196 -5.15 15.90 -8.62
CA ARG A 196 -5.06 14.74 -9.48
C ARG A 196 -6.39 14.49 -10.19
N ILE A 197 -6.34 14.36 -11.51
CA ILE A 197 -7.47 13.99 -12.36
C ILE A 197 -6.99 12.90 -13.31
N ASP A 198 -7.65 11.75 -13.30
CA ASP A 198 -7.43 10.67 -14.26
C ASP A 198 -8.72 10.39 -15.03
N GLU A 199 -8.75 10.74 -16.30
CA GLU A 199 -9.92 10.59 -17.17
C GLU A 199 -9.90 9.29 -17.93
N CYS A 200 -11.08 8.68 -18.02
CA CYS A 200 -11.30 7.59 -18.94
C CYS A 200 -11.30 8.08 -20.39
N ARG A 201 -10.98 7.19 -21.33
CA ARG A 201 -10.98 7.49 -22.78
C ARG A 201 -12.32 7.99 -23.32
N CYS A 202 -13.42 7.70 -22.64
CA CYS A 202 -14.76 8.16 -23.03
C CYS A 202 -15.08 9.58 -22.51
N THR A 203 -14.17 10.22 -21.77
CA THR A 203 -14.40 11.51 -21.11
C THR A 203 -13.34 12.52 -21.52
N SER A 204 -13.72 13.79 -21.64
CA SER A 204 -12.81 14.91 -21.94
C SER A 204 -13.18 16.10 -21.06
N PHE A 205 -12.99 15.92 -19.76
CA PHE A 205 -13.45 16.84 -18.74
C PHE A 205 -12.53 18.05 -18.62
N VAL A 206 -11.22 17.86 -18.51
CA VAL A 206 -10.24 18.92 -18.50
C VAL A 206 -10.30 19.69 -19.82
N ASN A 207 -10.35 21.02 -19.71
CA ASN A 207 -10.33 21.93 -20.83
C ASN A 207 -9.32 23.06 -20.57
N THR A 208 -8.97 23.82 -21.60
CA THR A 208 -7.95 24.87 -21.53
C THR A 208 -8.35 26.01 -20.60
N LEU A 209 -9.64 26.39 -20.57
CA LEU A 209 -10.15 27.43 -19.67
C LEU A 209 -10.01 27.01 -18.20
N MET A 210 -10.44 25.78 -17.89
CA MET A 210 -10.28 25.15 -16.58
C MET A 210 -8.81 25.09 -16.16
N ALA A 211 -7.90 24.64 -17.03
CA ALA A 211 -6.47 24.55 -16.71
C ALA A 211 -5.91 25.92 -16.30
N GLY A 212 -6.25 26.98 -17.05
CA GLY A 212 -5.80 28.32 -16.75
C GLY A 212 -6.37 28.87 -15.44
N ASP A 213 -7.68 28.73 -15.25
CA ASP A 213 -8.35 29.21 -14.03
C ASP A 213 -7.89 28.47 -12.77
N MET A 214 -7.55 27.18 -12.88
CA MET A 214 -7.04 26.42 -11.76
C MET A 214 -5.71 26.96 -11.23
N ILE A 215 -4.78 27.32 -12.11
CA ILE A 215 -3.49 27.89 -11.70
C ILE A 215 -3.67 29.30 -11.13
N ARG A 216 -4.40 30.16 -11.85
CA ARG A 216 -4.58 31.57 -11.47
C ARG A 216 -5.26 31.73 -10.11
N ASN A 217 -6.26 30.89 -9.84
CA ASN A 217 -7.06 31.03 -8.63
C ASN A 217 -6.55 30.20 -7.43
N ASN A 218 -5.50 29.40 -7.59
CA ASN A 218 -4.93 28.58 -6.52
C ASN A 218 -3.41 28.77 -6.43
N PRO A 219 -2.93 29.86 -5.78
CA PRO A 219 -1.50 30.18 -5.74
C PRO A 219 -0.66 29.12 -5.00
N ASP A 220 -1.27 28.32 -4.13
CA ASP A 220 -0.61 27.22 -3.42
C ASP A 220 -0.55 25.91 -4.22
N LEU A 221 -1.13 25.85 -5.42
CA LEU A 221 -1.17 24.64 -6.24
C LEU A 221 0.24 24.31 -6.75
N SER A 222 0.83 23.27 -6.16
CA SER A 222 2.19 22.83 -6.42
C SER A 222 2.29 21.39 -6.90
N ASN A 223 1.26 20.57 -6.74
CA ASN A 223 1.25 19.19 -7.24
C ASN A 223 0.08 19.00 -8.21
N ILE A 224 0.37 18.83 -9.50
CA ILE A 224 -0.64 18.69 -10.54
C ILE A 224 -0.36 17.42 -11.32
N ILE A 225 -1.34 16.54 -11.34
CA ILE A 225 -1.33 15.27 -12.06
C ILE A 225 -2.60 15.24 -12.90
N VAL A 226 -2.47 15.28 -14.22
CA VAL A 226 -3.64 15.25 -15.11
C VAL A 226 -3.40 14.23 -16.21
N TYR A 227 -4.27 13.23 -16.26
CA TYR A 227 -4.33 12.26 -17.34
C TYR A 227 -5.62 12.51 -18.12
N SER A 228 -5.54 13.27 -19.20
CA SER A 228 -6.66 13.55 -20.11
C SER A 228 -6.28 13.22 -21.54
N ILE A 229 -7.27 12.79 -22.33
CA ILE A 229 -7.11 12.57 -23.77
C ILE A 229 -7.20 13.86 -24.59
N ARG A 230 -7.69 14.95 -24.00
CA ARG A 230 -7.86 16.22 -24.71
C ARG A 230 -6.51 16.86 -24.93
N ASP A 231 -6.36 17.56 -26.05
CA ASP A 231 -5.11 18.24 -26.37
C ASP A 231 -5.09 19.66 -25.77
N ASP A 232 -3.88 20.20 -25.63
CA ASP A 232 -3.56 21.62 -25.42
C ASP A 232 -3.74 22.16 -24.00
N TYR A 233 -4.37 21.42 -23.10
CA TYR A 233 -4.45 21.82 -21.69
C TYR A 233 -3.05 21.83 -21.02
N GLU A 234 -2.12 21.00 -21.47
CA GLU A 234 -0.77 20.92 -20.92
C GLU A 234 0.02 22.21 -21.17
N ALA A 235 -0.12 22.78 -22.38
CA ALA A 235 0.49 24.06 -22.74
C ALA A 235 0.01 25.17 -21.79
N VAL A 236 -1.30 25.22 -21.54
CA VAL A 236 -1.90 26.24 -20.68
C VAL A 236 -1.41 26.10 -19.24
N PHE A 237 -1.34 24.87 -18.69
CA PHE A 237 -0.77 24.67 -17.35
C PHE A 237 0.67 25.19 -17.26
N VAL A 238 1.51 24.84 -18.24
CA VAL A 238 2.92 25.24 -18.27
C VAL A 238 3.06 26.76 -18.39
N ASP A 239 2.32 27.40 -19.29
CA ASP A 239 2.38 28.84 -19.50
C ASP A 239 1.91 29.62 -18.27
N GLU A 240 0.84 29.19 -17.62
CA GLU A 240 0.32 29.83 -16.41
C GLU A 240 1.26 29.68 -15.22
N ILE A 241 1.93 28.53 -15.09
CA ILE A 241 2.94 28.33 -14.04
C ILE A 241 4.16 29.22 -14.29
N LYS A 242 4.63 29.31 -15.54
CA LYS A 242 5.72 30.23 -15.91
C LYS A 242 5.35 31.67 -15.60
N ASN A 243 4.15 32.12 -15.98
CA ASN A 243 3.69 33.47 -15.71
C ASN A 243 3.65 33.76 -14.20
N ARG A 244 3.15 32.81 -13.40
CA ARG A 244 3.15 32.88 -11.94
C ARG A 244 4.55 33.00 -11.35
N GLU A 245 5.51 32.22 -11.86
CA GLU A 245 6.91 32.24 -11.41
C GLU A 245 7.63 33.54 -11.79
N VAL A 246 7.37 34.09 -13.00
CA VAL A 246 7.91 35.38 -13.44
C VAL A 246 7.44 36.52 -12.53
N ILE A 247 6.14 36.59 -12.24
CA ILE A 247 5.58 37.60 -11.32
C ILE A 247 6.24 37.49 -9.94
N HIS A 248 6.39 36.27 -9.42
CA HIS A 248 7.01 36.06 -8.10
C HIS A 248 8.46 36.53 -8.04
N TRP A 249 9.22 36.32 -9.12
CA TRP A 249 10.62 36.74 -9.23
C TRP A 249 10.76 38.26 -9.26
N GLU A 250 9.86 38.96 -9.97
CA GLU A 250 9.87 40.42 -10.05
C GLU A 250 9.50 41.08 -8.72
N GLU A 251 8.55 40.49 -7.98
CA GLU A 251 8.04 41.07 -6.72
C GLU A 251 8.93 40.79 -5.50
N LYS A 252 9.65 39.66 -5.45
CA LYS A 252 10.42 39.26 -4.26
C LYS A 252 11.91 39.07 -4.56
N LYS A 253 12.71 40.11 -4.29
CA LYS A 253 14.18 40.06 -4.17
C LYS A 253 14.67 39.26 -2.94
N CYS A 254 14.20 38.03 -2.71
CA CYS A 254 14.62 37.25 -1.55
C CYS A 254 14.87 35.76 -1.86
N ASP A 255 15.93 35.23 -1.22
CA ASP A 255 16.38 33.82 -1.15
C ASP A 255 15.36 32.88 -0.45
N CYS A 256 14.07 33.01 -0.72
CA CYS A 256 13.08 32.11 -0.14
C CYS A 256 13.10 30.75 -0.85
N LEU A 257 13.16 29.66 -0.06
CA LEU A 257 13.11 28.27 -0.52
C LEU A 257 12.13 28.09 -1.69
N GLU A 258 12.68 27.69 -2.83
CA GLU A 258 11.97 27.38 -4.07
C GLU A 258 10.85 26.34 -3.80
N LYS A 259 9.59 26.79 -3.69
CA LYS A 259 8.44 25.87 -3.79
C LYS A 259 8.44 25.31 -5.22
N ARG A 260 8.90 24.07 -5.39
CA ARG A 260 8.89 23.39 -6.69
C ARG A 260 7.48 22.99 -7.05
N THR A 261 7.01 23.43 -8.22
CA THR A 261 5.79 22.89 -8.82
C THR A 261 6.11 21.56 -9.50
N LYS A 262 5.40 20.51 -9.12
CA LYS A 262 5.44 19.17 -9.70
C LYS A 262 4.31 19.04 -10.70
N LEU A 263 4.66 18.71 -11.94
CA LEU A 263 3.74 18.49 -13.05
C LEU A 263 3.89 17.06 -13.57
N MET A 264 2.77 16.38 -13.77
CA MET A 264 2.70 15.07 -14.41
C MET A 264 1.50 15.03 -15.35
N PHE A 265 1.74 14.67 -16.61
CA PHE A 265 0.72 14.57 -17.67
C PHE A 265 0.70 13.16 -18.27
N ALA A 266 -0.42 12.77 -18.87
CA ALA A 266 -0.52 11.53 -19.64
C ALA A 266 0.44 11.50 -20.81
N PHE A 267 1.20 10.41 -20.95
CA PHE A 267 1.95 10.16 -22.16
C PHE A 267 1.04 9.51 -23.22
N ARG A 268 0.92 10.15 -24.39
CA ARG A 268 0.27 9.55 -25.56
C ARG A 268 1.32 8.87 -26.44
N LYS A 269 1.06 7.62 -26.86
CA LYS A 269 2.02 6.81 -27.65
C LYS A 269 2.40 7.44 -28.99
N ASP A 270 1.54 8.28 -29.55
CA ASP A 270 1.74 9.04 -30.79
C ASP A 270 2.41 10.39 -30.58
N MET A 271 2.63 10.80 -29.32
CA MET A 271 3.28 12.06 -29.00
C MET A 271 4.79 11.95 -29.17
N ASN A 272 5.35 12.79 -30.06
CA ASN A 272 6.80 13.02 -30.08
C ASN A 272 7.17 13.88 -28.86
N ILE A 273 7.70 13.22 -27.82
CA ILE A 273 8.08 13.84 -26.54
C ILE A 273 8.96 15.05 -26.78
N ASP A 274 10.02 14.91 -27.57
CA ASP A 274 11.00 15.97 -27.80
C ASP A 274 10.36 17.22 -28.42
N THR A 275 9.41 17.02 -29.36
CA THR A 275 8.74 18.13 -30.04
C THR A 275 7.77 18.85 -29.11
N LYS A 276 6.91 18.11 -28.38
CA LYS A 276 5.98 18.72 -27.42
C LYS A 276 6.72 19.35 -26.25
N TRP A 277 7.82 18.74 -25.82
CA TRP A 277 8.73 19.30 -24.82
C TRP A 277 9.30 20.64 -25.25
N LEU A 278 9.89 20.71 -26.45
CA LEU A 278 10.40 21.95 -27.03
C LEU A 278 9.29 23.00 -27.15
N ASN A 279 8.06 22.60 -27.48
CA ASN A 279 6.94 23.52 -27.56
C ASN A 279 6.53 24.07 -26.18
N PHE A 280 6.45 23.21 -25.16
CA PHE A 280 6.01 23.62 -23.82
C PHE A 280 7.07 24.41 -23.07
N PHE A 281 8.33 23.97 -23.14
CA PHE A 281 9.39 24.47 -22.28
C PHE A 281 10.42 25.31 -23.05
N GLY A 282 10.44 25.27 -24.39
CA GLY A 282 11.44 25.98 -25.18
C GLY A 282 12.87 25.50 -24.91
N HIS A 283 13.85 26.35 -25.22
CA HIS A 283 15.26 26.07 -24.94
C HIS A 283 15.63 26.54 -23.52
N GLY A 284 15.43 25.69 -22.52
CA GLY A 284 15.83 25.92 -21.12
C GLY A 284 16.38 24.65 -20.46
N GLU A 285 17.02 24.80 -19.29
CA GLU A 285 17.45 23.67 -18.48
C GLU A 285 16.34 23.26 -17.52
N TYR A 286 15.90 21.99 -17.60
CA TYR A 286 14.80 21.45 -16.83
C TYR A 286 15.20 20.12 -16.20
N LEU A 287 14.88 19.92 -14.92
CA LEU A 287 15.09 18.64 -14.23
C LEU A 287 13.89 17.72 -14.49
N CYS A 288 14.11 16.72 -15.33
CA CYS A 288 13.11 15.71 -15.67
C CYS A 288 13.55 14.36 -15.12
N ASP A 289 12.69 13.74 -14.33
CA ASP A 289 12.80 12.34 -13.96
C ASP A 289 11.79 11.55 -14.80
N PHE A 290 12.23 10.52 -15.51
CA PHE A 290 11.31 9.60 -16.16
C PHE A 290 11.03 8.48 -15.15
N ALA A 291 9.87 8.53 -14.50
CA ALA A 291 9.42 7.47 -13.60
C ALA A 291 8.77 6.36 -14.42
N ASP A 292 9.57 5.40 -14.84
CA ASP A 292 9.14 4.27 -15.66
C ASP A 292 8.83 3.05 -14.79
N GLN A 293 7.55 2.65 -14.74
CA GLN A 293 7.18 1.26 -14.48
C GLN A 293 6.42 0.62 -15.66
N ASP A 294 5.82 1.40 -16.58
CA ASP A 294 5.07 0.92 -17.75
C ASP A 294 5.14 1.84 -19.00
N GLY A 295 6.05 2.82 -19.01
CA GLY A 295 6.30 3.70 -20.17
C GLY A 295 5.23 4.75 -20.46
N GLN A 296 4.40 5.15 -19.47
CA GLN A 296 3.22 6.02 -19.69
C GLN A 296 3.22 7.36 -18.94
N ALA A 297 4.28 7.72 -18.21
CA ALA A 297 4.34 9.00 -17.49
C ALA A 297 5.75 9.62 -17.50
N ALA A 298 5.81 10.95 -17.58
CA ALA A 298 7.02 11.74 -17.37
C ALA A 298 6.85 12.61 -16.12
N LEU A 299 7.85 12.61 -15.23
CA LEU A 299 7.85 13.38 -13.99
C LEU A 299 8.78 14.60 -14.15
N CYS A 300 8.24 15.80 -14.15
CA CYS A 300 9.08 17.01 -14.21
C CYS A 300 9.13 17.67 -12.82
N SER A 301 10.35 17.88 -12.30
CA SER A 301 10.54 18.55 -11.02
C SER A 301 11.50 19.74 -11.17
N GLY A 302 10.93 20.95 -11.18
CA GLY A 302 11.68 22.21 -11.10
C GLY A 302 11.97 22.86 -12.45
N LEU A 303 11.35 24.03 -12.67
CA LEU A 303 11.88 25.06 -13.54
C LEU A 303 13.00 25.79 -12.77
N LYS A 304 14.25 25.61 -13.20
CA LYS A 304 15.31 26.55 -12.79
C LYS A 304 15.61 27.43 -13.99
N TYR A 305 15.02 28.62 -14.02
CA TYR A 305 15.24 29.59 -15.09
C TYR A 305 16.66 30.16 -14.99
N HIS A 306 17.67 29.36 -15.32
CA HIS A 306 19.03 29.86 -15.50
C HIS A 306 19.10 30.50 -16.89
N LYS A 307 19.15 31.83 -16.91
CA LYS A 307 19.52 32.62 -18.08
C LYS A 307 20.98 32.29 -18.44
N LEU A 308 21.21 31.22 -19.21
CA LEU A 308 22.54 30.73 -19.54
C LEU A 308 23.03 31.25 -20.89
N ILE A 309 24.12 31.99 -20.79
CA ILE A 309 25.04 32.37 -21.85
C ILE A 309 25.52 31.09 -22.57
N LYS A 310 25.37 31.08 -23.90
CA LYS A 310 25.83 30.04 -24.84
C LYS A 310 27.20 29.46 -24.47
N LYS A 311 27.24 28.18 -24.11
CA LYS A 311 28.35 27.28 -24.45
C LYS A 311 27.82 25.87 -24.67
N LYS A 312 28.07 25.36 -25.89
CA LYS A 312 27.77 24.01 -26.37
C LYS A 312 28.11 22.94 -25.31
N LEU A 313 27.17 22.05 -25.00
CA LEU A 313 27.46 20.80 -24.30
C LEU A 313 26.93 19.61 -25.09
N PHE A 314 27.89 18.82 -25.58
CA PHE A 314 27.73 17.44 -26.00
C PHE A 314 27.30 16.62 -24.77
N ILE A 315 26.24 15.82 -24.88
CA ILE A 315 25.85 14.86 -23.84
C ILE A 315 26.90 13.74 -23.84
N SER A 316 27.79 13.79 -22.84
CA SER A 316 28.76 12.76 -22.48
C SER A 316 28.61 12.53 -20.98
N PHE A 317 28.43 11.27 -20.58
CA PHE A 317 28.48 10.78 -19.19
C PHE A 317 29.91 10.91 -18.61
N GLN A 318 30.53 12.10 -18.69
CA GLN A 318 31.86 12.41 -18.16
C GLN A 318 31.83 13.37 -16.97
N GLY A 319 30.66 13.81 -16.49
CA GLY A 319 30.55 14.85 -15.47
C GLY A 319 30.89 14.46 -14.03
N LEU A 320 30.99 13.16 -13.71
CA LEU A 320 31.44 12.69 -12.39
C LEU A 320 32.66 11.81 -12.56
N TYR A 321 33.83 12.44 -12.74
CA TYR A 321 35.11 11.82 -12.46
C TYR A 321 35.25 11.61 -10.93
N MET A 322 34.40 10.76 -10.37
CA MET A 322 34.64 10.18 -9.07
C MET A 322 35.81 9.21 -9.23
N GLY A 323 36.94 9.48 -8.59
CA GLY A 323 38.09 8.57 -8.58
C GLY A 323 37.68 7.19 -8.06
N SER A 324 38.43 6.13 -8.42
CA SER A 324 38.00 4.75 -8.13
C SER A 324 37.70 4.53 -6.64
N ARG A 325 38.39 5.25 -5.75
CA ARG A 325 38.19 5.23 -4.29
C ARG A 325 36.79 5.67 -3.87
N ILE A 326 36.22 6.71 -4.48
CA ILE A 326 34.88 7.19 -4.12
C ILE A 326 33.83 6.16 -4.51
N THR A 327 33.92 5.62 -5.73
CA THR A 327 33.04 4.54 -6.21
C THR A 327 33.13 3.31 -5.28
N THR A 328 34.34 2.96 -4.84
CA THR A 328 34.57 1.87 -3.87
C THR A 328 33.95 2.15 -2.50
N ILE A 329 34.03 3.39 -1.98
CA ILE A 329 33.39 3.79 -0.71
C ILE A 329 31.86 3.69 -0.83
N ILE A 330 31.28 4.20 -1.92
CA ILE A 330 29.83 4.11 -2.15
C ILE A 330 29.38 2.65 -2.17
N ALA A 331 30.11 1.78 -2.88
CA ALA A 331 29.83 0.35 -2.92
C ALA A 331 29.90 -0.30 -1.53
N LEU A 332 30.89 0.07 -0.71
CA LEU A 332 31.02 -0.45 0.65
C LEU A 332 29.82 -0.05 1.52
N VAL A 333 29.44 1.23 1.52
CA VAL A 333 28.34 1.75 2.35
C VAL A 333 27.01 1.13 1.92
N LEU A 334 26.68 1.20 0.62
CA LEU A 334 25.43 0.68 0.10
C LEU A 334 25.33 -0.84 0.31
N GLY A 335 26.42 -1.56 0.00
CA GLY A 335 26.49 -3.00 0.16
C GLY A 335 26.39 -3.46 1.62
N ALA A 336 27.02 -2.74 2.55
CA ALA A 336 26.90 -3.03 3.98
C ALA A 336 25.44 -2.85 4.47
N ILE A 337 24.78 -1.75 4.09
CA ILE A 337 23.37 -1.51 4.46
C ILE A 337 22.49 -2.65 3.96
N LEU A 338 22.57 -2.99 2.67
CA LEU A 338 21.75 -4.06 2.08
C LEU A 338 22.05 -5.43 2.71
N PHE A 339 23.31 -5.72 3.01
CA PHE A 339 23.72 -6.95 3.69
C PHE A 339 23.15 -7.07 5.11
N PHE A 340 23.20 -5.99 5.89
CA PHE A 340 22.64 -5.96 7.25
C PHE A 340 21.11 -6.01 7.27
N VAL A 341 20.44 -5.62 6.18
CA VAL A 341 18.99 -5.80 6.03
C VAL A 341 18.64 -7.22 5.58
N SER A 342 19.38 -7.79 4.63
CA SER A 342 19.05 -9.11 4.08
C SER A 342 19.25 -10.24 5.08
N GLY A 343 20.30 -10.18 5.90
CA GLY A 343 20.63 -11.23 6.88
C GLY A 343 19.49 -11.51 7.86
N PRO A 344 19.01 -10.51 8.61
CA PRO A 344 17.87 -10.64 9.51
C PRO A 344 16.60 -11.10 8.81
N LEU A 345 16.29 -10.62 7.59
CA LEU A 345 15.10 -11.04 6.86
C LEU A 345 15.14 -12.52 6.47
N VAL A 346 16.29 -13.02 6.01
CA VAL A 346 16.49 -14.44 5.72
C VAL A 346 16.39 -15.27 6.99
N LEU A 347 17.04 -14.83 8.08
CA LEU A 347 16.97 -15.51 9.38
C LEU A 347 15.54 -15.54 9.93
N MET A 348 14.81 -14.42 9.87
CA MET A 348 13.40 -14.35 10.20
C MET A 348 12.59 -15.31 9.35
N GLY A 349 12.80 -15.37 8.02
CA GLY A 349 12.12 -16.33 7.15
C GLY A 349 12.31 -17.79 7.58
N TYR A 350 13.46 -18.15 8.16
CA TYR A 350 13.72 -19.48 8.72
C TYR A 350 13.13 -19.70 10.12
N THR A 351 12.96 -18.65 10.94
CA THR A 351 12.51 -18.76 12.34
C THR A 351 11.02 -18.46 12.52
N THR A 352 10.44 -17.52 11.80
CA THR A 352 9.04 -17.06 11.95
C THR A 352 8.04 -18.11 11.47
N PHE A 353 8.45 -19.02 10.60
CA PHE A 353 7.62 -20.13 10.13
C PHE A 353 7.75 -21.41 10.95
N THR A 354 8.72 -21.49 11.86
CA THR A 354 8.81 -22.59 12.82
C THR A 354 8.26 -22.11 14.15
N PRO A 355 7.09 -22.60 14.63
CA PRO A 355 6.82 -22.52 16.06
C PRO A 355 7.96 -23.28 16.75
N ASN A 356 8.85 -22.52 17.40
CA ASN A 356 10.11 -23.02 17.92
C ASN A 356 9.83 -23.84 19.19
N PRO A 357 9.96 -25.18 19.15
CA PRO A 357 9.55 -26.02 20.29
C PRO A 357 10.59 -26.06 21.41
N LYS A 358 11.78 -25.47 21.22
CA LYS A 358 12.91 -25.59 22.15
C LYS A 358 12.95 -24.54 23.25
N ASP A 359 11.98 -23.63 23.27
CA ASP A 359 11.78 -22.72 24.39
C ASP A 359 10.48 -23.09 25.12
N PRO A 360 10.55 -23.78 26.27
CA PRO A 360 9.37 -24.16 27.05
C PRO A 360 8.55 -22.96 27.57
N THR A 361 9.01 -21.72 27.34
CA THR A 361 8.29 -20.49 27.67
C THR A 361 7.62 -19.79 26.49
N ASN A 362 7.87 -20.23 25.24
CA ASN A 362 7.22 -19.65 24.06
C ASN A 362 5.82 -20.22 23.81
N ILE A 363 4.93 -19.85 24.73
CA ILE A 363 3.53 -19.62 24.44
C ILE A 363 3.47 -18.62 23.29
N VAL A 364 3.15 -19.06 22.06
CA VAL A 364 2.83 -18.12 20.98
C VAL A 364 1.63 -17.32 21.47
N LYS A 365 1.85 -16.06 21.88
CA LYS A 365 0.75 -15.17 22.27
C LYS A 365 -0.08 -14.90 21.02
N LEU A 366 -1.22 -15.58 20.89
CA LEU A 366 -2.14 -15.54 19.76
C LEU A 366 -2.99 -14.26 19.72
N GLU A 367 -2.59 -13.18 20.40
CA GLU A 367 -3.41 -11.98 20.55
C GLU A 367 -3.73 -11.27 19.23
N ASN A 368 -3.05 -11.62 18.12
CA ASN A 368 -3.21 -10.99 16.81
C ASN A 368 -3.57 -11.94 15.64
N ILE A 369 -3.91 -13.22 15.89
CA ILE A 369 -4.27 -14.14 14.79
C ILE A 369 -5.79 -14.07 14.56
N ASP A 370 -6.20 -13.61 13.37
CA ASP A 370 -7.60 -13.65 12.93
C ASP A 370 -7.98 -15.10 12.61
N TYR A 371 -8.65 -15.74 13.59
CA TYR A 371 -9.06 -17.14 13.52
C TYR A 371 -10.10 -17.45 12.44
N ASP A 372 -10.68 -16.45 11.78
CA ASP A 372 -11.68 -16.69 10.74
C ASP A 372 -11.11 -16.57 9.32
N LYS A 373 -9.90 -16.02 9.16
CA LYS A 373 -9.23 -15.85 7.85
C LYS A 373 -7.92 -16.61 7.69
N ASP A 374 -7.19 -16.85 8.78
CA ASP A 374 -5.78 -17.27 8.73
C ASP A 374 -5.46 -18.58 9.47
N VAL A 375 -6.43 -19.49 9.69
CA VAL A 375 -6.13 -20.72 10.43
C VAL A 375 -5.25 -21.65 9.60
N ILE A 376 -3.94 -21.63 9.89
CA ILE A 376 -2.90 -22.51 9.34
C ILE A 376 -3.13 -24.00 9.72
N GLY A 377 -4.15 -24.29 10.54
CA GLY A 377 -4.53 -25.64 10.96
C GLY A 377 -6.02 -25.98 10.84
N ARG A 378 -6.37 -27.21 11.21
CA ARG A 378 -7.71 -27.78 11.15
C ARG A 378 -8.02 -28.56 12.42
N ASP A 379 -9.28 -28.56 12.83
CA ASP A 379 -9.75 -29.53 13.81
C ASP A 379 -9.62 -30.94 13.21
N VAL A 380 -9.06 -31.86 13.97
CA VAL A 380 -8.85 -33.26 13.56
C VAL A 380 -10.17 -33.90 13.16
N SER A 381 -11.24 -33.65 13.91
CA SER A 381 -12.55 -34.29 13.68
C SER A 381 -13.17 -33.81 12.36
N ASP A 382 -13.08 -32.51 12.08
CA ASP A 382 -13.56 -31.93 10.82
C ASP A 382 -12.73 -32.39 9.62
N PHE A 383 -11.40 -32.44 9.77
CA PHE A 383 -10.50 -32.93 8.74
C PHE A 383 -10.80 -34.39 8.38
N LEU A 384 -10.95 -35.26 9.39
CA LEU A 384 -11.29 -36.67 9.18
C LEU A 384 -12.68 -36.85 8.59
N LYS A 385 -13.67 -36.08 9.03
CA LYS A 385 -15.04 -36.12 8.50
C LYS A 385 -15.08 -35.73 7.02
N LYS A 386 -14.43 -34.61 6.66
CA LYS A 386 -14.35 -34.12 5.27
C LYS A 386 -13.64 -35.11 4.35
N ASN A 387 -12.58 -35.76 4.85
CA ASN A 387 -11.71 -36.60 4.05
C ASN A 387 -11.92 -38.12 4.25
N LYS A 388 -13.04 -38.52 4.87
CA LYS A 388 -13.36 -39.93 5.12
C LYS A 388 -13.37 -40.78 3.85
N ASN A 389 -13.92 -40.23 2.76
CA ASN A 389 -14.00 -40.91 1.47
C ASN A 389 -12.64 -41.02 0.76
N TYR A 390 -11.63 -40.28 1.22
CA TYR A 390 -10.28 -40.27 0.66
C TYR A 390 -9.28 -41.03 1.54
N GLY A 391 -9.78 -41.95 2.38
CA GLY A 391 -8.96 -42.82 3.20
C GLY A 391 -8.18 -42.11 4.32
N ALA A 392 -8.54 -40.86 4.66
CA ALA A 392 -7.83 -40.06 5.63
C ALA A 392 -7.84 -40.70 7.03
N SER A 393 -6.67 -40.81 7.65
CA SER A 393 -6.52 -41.22 9.04
C SER A 393 -5.33 -40.51 9.67
N ILE A 394 -5.50 -40.07 10.91
CA ILE A 394 -4.45 -39.45 11.71
C ILE A 394 -4.09 -40.40 12.85
N GLN A 395 -2.81 -40.70 13.01
CA GLN A 395 -2.31 -41.66 14.00
C GLN A 395 -1.07 -41.10 14.70
N GLU A 396 -0.86 -41.50 15.95
CA GLU A 396 0.44 -41.40 16.61
C GLU A 396 1.46 -42.31 15.90
N MET A 397 2.76 -42.11 16.14
CA MET A 397 3.80 -42.94 15.49
C MET A 397 3.68 -44.43 15.79
N ASP A 398 3.12 -44.79 16.95
CA ASP A 398 2.83 -46.15 17.41
C ASP A 398 1.58 -46.77 16.74
N GLY A 399 0.87 -46.00 15.91
CA GLY A 399 -0.34 -46.43 15.19
C GLY A 399 -1.65 -46.13 15.93
N LYS A 400 -1.61 -45.52 17.12
CA LYS A 400 -2.84 -45.17 17.86
C LYS A 400 -3.63 -44.10 17.10
N PRO A 401 -4.94 -44.31 16.82
CA PRO A 401 -5.72 -43.33 16.08
C PRO A 401 -5.98 -42.07 16.91
N ILE A 402 -5.84 -40.90 16.26
CA ILE A 402 -6.17 -39.59 16.81
C ILE A 402 -7.48 -39.13 16.17
N THR A 403 -8.51 -38.90 17.00
CA THR A 403 -9.87 -38.55 16.53
C THR A 403 -10.30 -37.14 16.90
N ARG A 404 -9.53 -36.43 17.74
CA ARG A 404 -9.80 -35.08 18.23
C ARG A 404 -8.50 -34.30 18.40
N GLY A 405 -8.61 -32.97 18.44
CA GLY A 405 -7.49 -32.05 18.61
C GLY A 405 -7.34 -31.13 17.41
N PHE A 406 -6.19 -30.49 17.31
CA PHE A 406 -5.86 -29.52 16.27
C PHE A 406 -4.57 -29.92 15.57
N ILE A 407 -4.57 -29.89 14.24
CA ILE A 407 -3.41 -30.22 13.42
C ILE A 407 -3.00 -29.05 12.54
N VAL A 408 -1.69 -28.89 12.39
CA VAL A 408 -1.06 -27.96 11.44
C VAL A 408 -0.18 -28.79 10.52
N PRO A 409 -0.57 -29.03 9.25
CA PRO A 409 0.17 -29.92 8.36
C PRO A 409 1.41 -29.28 7.68
N TYR A 410 1.60 -27.96 7.80
CA TYR A 410 2.66 -27.19 7.15
C TYR A 410 3.16 -26.04 8.04
N PRO A 411 4.46 -25.66 8.03
CA PRO A 411 5.57 -26.27 7.26
C PRO A 411 6.10 -27.56 7.87
N LYS A 412 5.79 -27.80 9.14
CA LYS A 412 5.99 -29.08 9.83
C LYS A 412 4.65 -29.54 10.36
N CYS A 413 4.49 -30.85 10.49
CA CYS A 413 3.30 -31.41 11.12
C CYS A 413 3.35 -31.19 12.63
N TYR A 414 2.47 -30.32 13.12
CA TYR A 414 2.24 -30.12 14.54
C TYR A 414 0.86 -30.65 14.93
N TYR A 415 0.79 -31.15 16.16
CA TYR A 415 -0.44 -31.62 16.78
C TYR A 415 -0.59 -31.00 18.16
N SER A 416 -1.80 -30.52 18.45
CA SER A 416 -2.23 -30.18 19.79
C SER A 416 -3.45 -31.03 20.15
N LYS A 417 -3.52 -31.47 21.41
CA LYS A 417 -4.72 -32.13 21.93
C LYS A 417 -5.91 -31.18 22.05
N GLN A 418 -5.66 -29.87 22.04
CA GLN A 418 -6.71 -28.86 22.13
C GLN A 418 -7.50 -28.81 20.82
N THR A 419 -8.82 -28.62 20.91
CA THR A 419 -9.67 -28.28 19.76
C THR A 419 -9.54 -26.80 19.42
N ILE A 420 -10.04 -26.40 18.25
CA ILE A 420 -10.06 -24.97 17.86
C ILE A 420 -10.82 -24.12 18.89
N ASP A 421 -11.94 -24.63 19.43
CA ASP A 421 -12.73 -23.91 20.43
C ASP A 421 -11.95 -23.71 21.75
N GLN A 422 -11.19 -24.72 22.17
CA GLN A 422 -10.32 -24.62 23.34
C GLN A 422 -9.23 -23.58 23.12
N ILE A 423 -8.58 -23.60 21.96
CA ILE A 423 -7.57 -22.61 21.57
C ILE A 423 -8.16 -21.19 21.55
N LYS A 424 -9.37 -21.01 20.99
CA LYS A 424 -10.07 -19.72 20.97
C LYS A 424 -10.39 -19.23 22.39
N SER A 425 -10.79 -20.14 23.29
CA SER A 425 -11.14 -19.80 24.67
C SER A 425 -9.92 -19.47 25.54
N GLU A 426 -8.81 -20.19 25.37
CA GLU A 426 -7.60 -20.04 26.18
C GLU A 426 -6.61 -19.03 25.58
N LYS A 427 -6.81 -18.62 24.32
CA LYS A 427 -5.91 -17.76 23.54
C LYS A 427 -4.46 -18.27 23.52
N LYS A 428 -4.32 -19.59 23.58
CA LYS A 428 -3.04 -20.30 23.67
C LYS A 428 -3.14 -21.63 22.93
N ILE A 429 -2.06 -22.02 22.25
CA ILE A 429 -1.89 -23.35 21.67
C ILE A 429 -0.77 -24.06 22.41
N ASP A 430 -1.10 -25.19 23.04
CA ASP A 430 -0.14 -26.12 23.60
C ASP A 430 0.25 -27.13 22.51
N ILE A 431 1.37 -26.86 21.84
CA ILE A 431 1.97 -27.76 20.85
C ILE A 431 2.88 -28.74 21.58
N GLU A 432 2.63 -30.05 21.45
CA GLU A 432 3.51 -31.07 22.01
C GLU A 432 4.74 -31.25 21.09
N PRO A 433 5.97 -30.83 21.49
CA PRO A 433 7.14 -30.81 20.61
C PRO A 433 7.58 -32.18 20.07
N GLU A 434 7.28 -33.23 20.83
CA GLU A 434 7.85 -34.57 20.64
C GLU A 434 6.86 -35.57 20.02
N ARG A 435 5.58 -35.22 19.92
CA ARG A 435 4.59 -36.10 19.30
C ARG A 435 4.59 -35.93 17.79
N LYS A 436 5.44 -36.72 17.12
CA LYS A 436 5.30 -36.96 15.69
C LYS A 436 3.94 -37.65 15.45
N ILE A 437 3.17 -37.12 14.50
CA ILE A 437 1.92 -37.72 14.02
C ILE A 437 2.10 -38.18 12.57
N LYS A 438 1.32 -39.17 12.16
CA LYS A 438 1.18 -39.60 10.77
C LYS A 438 -0.16 -39.13 10.26
N ILE A 439 -0.18 -38.42 9.13
CA ILE A 439 -1.42 -38.05 8.44
C ILE A 439 -1.44 -38.85 7.14
N LEU A 440 -2.15 -39.96 7.16
CA LEU A 440 -2.27 -40.87 6.03
C LEU A 440 -3.48 -40.46 5.20
N ILE A 441 -3.28 -40.17 3.92
CA ILE A 441 -4.33 -39.84 2.94
C ILE A 441 -4.04 -40.55 1.62
N ASN A 442 -5.06 -40.80 0.81
CA ASN A 442 -4.86 -41.38 -0.51
C ASN A 442 -4.05 -40.42 -1.42
N LYS A 443 -3.13 -40.93 -2.26
CA LYS A 443 -2.33 -40.09 -3.19
C LYS A 443 -3.18 -39.24 -4.14
N ALA A 444 -4.36 -39.75 -4.50
CA ALA A 444 -5.39 -39.10 -5.30
C ALA A 444 -6.77 -39.64 -4.89
N PRO A 445 -7.88 -38.92 -5.16
CA PRO A 445 -9.22 -39.30 -4.70
C PRO A 445 -9.65 -40.74 -5.08
N ALA A 446 -9.24 -41.22 -6.25
CA ALA A 446 -9.56 -42.55 -6.76
C ALA A 446 -8.47 -43.61 -6.48
N ASN A 447 -7.33 -43.22 -5.90
CA ASN A 447 -6.21 -44.12 -5.65
C ASN A 447 -6.29 -44.69 -4.23
N THR A 448 -6.04 -45.98 -4.03
CA THR A 448 -6.02 -46.63 -2.70
C THR A 448 -4.67 -46.51 -1.99
N ASP A 449 -3.61 -46.13 -2.70
CA ASP A 449 -2.28 -45.92 -2.13
C ASP A 449 -2.32 -44.75 -1.15
N LYS A 450 -1.91 -45.00 0.08
CA LYS A 450 -1.79 -43.96 1.11
C LYS A 450 -0.40 -43.35 1.11
N VAL A 451 -0.36 -42.06 1.42
CA VAL A 451 0.85 -41.28 1.64
C VAL A 451 0.78 -40.62 3.00
N ASP A 452 1.90 -40.66 3.73
CA ASP A 452 2.05 -39.94 4.99
C ASP A 452 2.60 -38.54 4.70
N ILE A 453 1.73 -37.52 4.76
CA ILE A 453 2.16 -36.15 4.50
C ILE A 453 3.05 -35.60 5.62
N CYS A 454 3.15 -36.26 6.77
CA CYS A 454 4.02 -35.85 7.87
C CYS A 454 5.37 -36.55 7.89
N MET A 455 5.56 -37.58 7.05
CA MET A 455 6.82 -38.29 6.96
C MET A 455 7.94 -37.36 6.48
N GLU A 456 9.11 -37.48 7.10
CA GLU A 456 10.30 -36.78 6.65
C GLU A 456 10.66 -37.24 5.23
N ASN A 457 10.73 -36.28 4.30
CA ASN A 457 11.02 -36.57 2.91
C ASN A 457 12.47 -36.19 2.61
N ASN A 458 13.27 -37.17 2.19
CA ASN A 458 14.69 -36.98 1.92
C ASN A 458 14.95 -35.93 0.81
N VAL A 459 14.04 -35.80 -0.16
CA VAL A 459 14.17 -34.83 -1.27
C VAL A 459 13.96 -33.41 -0.75
N ILE A 460 12.88 -33.17 0.00
CA ILE A 460 12.61 -31.88 0.65
C ILE A 460 13.78 -31.49 1.56
N ASN A 461 14.20 -32.39 2.45
CA ASN A 461 15.33 -32.16 3.36
C ASN A 461 16.66 -31.91 2.62
N SER A 462 16.83 -32.49 1.42
CA SER A 462 17.99 -32.24 0.57
C SER A 462 17.94 -30.83 -0.02
N ILE A 463 16.79 -30.45 -0.62
CA ILE A 463 16.58 -29.11 -1.21
C ILE A 463 16.74 -28.02 -0.15
N GLU A 464 16.14 -28.18 1.03
CA GLU A 464 16.28 -27.20 2.13
C GLU A 464 17.74 -27.03 2.57
N ARG A 465 18.49 -28.15 2.70
CA ARG A 465 19.93 -28.11 3.00
C ARG A 465 20.73 -27.44 1.89
N THR A 466 20.39 -27.67 0.63
CA THR A 466 21.02 -27.00 -0.51
C THR A 466 20.76 -25.50 -0.47
N ILE A 467 19.53 -25.05 -0.24
CA ILE A 467 19.18 -23.63 -0.12
C ILE A 467 19.97 -23.00 1.04
N LEU A 468 19.99 -23.63 2.21
CA LEU A 468 20.73 -23.14 3.38
C LEU A 468 22.23 -23.06 3.13
N SER A 469 22.80 -24.06 2.44
CA SER A 469 24.23 -24.10 2.13
C SER A 469 24.62 -23.02 1.13
N LEU A 470 23.87 -22.88 0.03
CA LEU A 470 24.10 -21.86 -1.00
C LEU A 470 24.01 -20.45 -0.42
N THR A 471 22.99 -20.19 0.39
CA THR A 471 22.81 -18.90 1.05
C THR A 471 23.95 -18.62 2.03
N SER A 472 24.28 -19.56 2.92
CA SER A 472 25.38 -19.41 3.89
C SER A 472 26.73 -19.15 3.21
N ILE A 473 27.07 -19.92 2.16
CA ILE A 473 28.31 -19.70 1.40
C ILE A 473 28.29 -18.32 0.73
N GLY A 474 27.16 -17.89 0.18
CA GLY A 474 26.99 -16.55 -0.38
C GLY A 474 27.28 -15.45 0.64
N TYR A 475 26.72 -15.55 1.85
CA TYR A 475 26.98 -14.60 2.95
C TYR A 475 28.46 -14.54 3.33
N ILE A 476 29.13 -15.70 3.44
CA ILE A 476 30.57 -15.76 3.74
C ILE A 476 31.39 -15.06 2.65
N ILE A 477 31.08 -15.29 1.36
CA ILE A 477 31.78 -14.64 0.25
C ILE A 477 31.58 -13.11 0.29
N ILE A 478 30.37 -12.63 0.62
CA ILE A 478 30.12 -11.18 0.75
C ILE A 478 30.92 -10.58 1.91
N ILE A 479 31.04 -11.27 3.05
CA ILE A 479 31.91 -10.81 4.16
C ILE A 479 33.36 -10.68 3.68
N ILE A 480 33.88 -11.68 2.94
CA ILE A 480 35.23 -11.62 2.36
C ILE A 480 35.37 -10.42 1.40
N ILE A 481 34.36 -10.18 0.55
CA ILE A 481 34.32 -9.01 -0.35
C ILE A 481 34.35 -7.70 0.43
N LEU A 482 33.56 -7.56 1.49
CA LEU A 482 33.55 -6.36 2.34
C LEU A 482 34.92 -6.09 2.97
N ILE A 483 35.60 -7.14 3.44
CA ILE A 483 36.96 -7.04 3.97
C ILE A 483 37.94 -6.59 2.88
N LEU A 484 37.90 -7.20 1.69
CA LEU A 484 38.74 -6.82 0.55
C LEU A 484 38.52 -5.37 0.14
N VAL A 485 37.27 -4.91 0.11
CA VAL A 485 36.91 -3.52 -0.20
C VAL A 485 37.44 -2.56 0.87
N GLY A 486 37.37 -2.93 2.15
CA GLY A 486 37.99 -2.18 3.25
C GLY A 486 39.51 -2.02 3.07
N LEU A 487 40.20 -3.09 2.67
CA LEU A 487 41.64 -3.05 2.39
C LEU A 487 42.00 -2.10 1.22
N ILE A 488 41.15 -2.04 0.18
CA ILE A 488 41.33 -1.08 -0.93
C ILE A 488 41.27 0.36 -0.43
N ILE A 489 40.31 0.66 0.45
CA ILE A 489 40.11 2.01 1.00
C ILE A 489 41.30 2.44 1.86
N LEU A 490 41.89 1.50 2.61
CA LEU A 490 43.11 1.73 3.39
C LEU A 490 44.39 1.88 2.54
N GLY A 491 44.29 1.73 1.22
CA GLY A 491 45.43 1.83 0.31
C GLY A 491 46.33 0.59 0.30
N CYS A 492 45.91 -0.51 0.91
CA CYS A 492 46.58 -1.79 0.76
C CYS A 492 46.41 -2.26 -0.70
N CYS A 493 47.49 -2.72 -1.33
CA CYS A 493 47.50 -3.23 -2.72
C CYS A 493 47.40 -2.16 -3.83
N MET A 494 48.09 -1.02 -3.72
CA MET A 494 48.09 0.02 -4.77
C MET A 494 48.51 -0.48 -6.16
N ASN A 495 49.33 -1.53 -6.25
CA ASN A 495 49.86 -2.05 -7.51
C ASN A 495 48.95 -3.08 -8.21
N ILE A 496 47.83 -3.47 -7.58
CA ILE A 496 46.93 -4.52 -8.08
C ILE A 496 45.54 -3.92 -8.34
N ASN A 497 44.87 -4.32 -9.42
CA ASN A 497 43.48 -3.95 -9.68
C ASN A 497 42.52 -4.83 -8.84
N VAL A 498 42.53 -4.63 -7.53
CA VAL A 498 41.67 -5.37 -6.59
C VAL A 498 40.16 -5.22 -6.92
N PRO A 499 39.64 -4.06 -7.37
CA PRO A 499 38.23 -3.97 -7.79
C PRO A 499 37.85 -4.98 -8.89
N LYS A 500 38.77 -5.32 -9.80
CA LYS A 500 38.54 -6.39 -10.79
C LYS A 500 38.37 -7.77 -10.14
N LEU A 501 39.16 -8.08 -9.11
CA LEU A 501 39.03 -9.32 -8.35
C LEU A 501 37.70 -9.36 -7.61
N VAL A 502 37.34 -8.26 -6.93
CA VAL A 502 36.07 -8.13 -6.22
C VAL A 502 34.89 -8.29 -7.17
N TYR A 503 34.95 -7.68 -8.35
CA TYR A 503 33.96 -7.86 -9.41
C TYR A 503 33.75 -9.34 -9.77
N ILE A 504 34.83 -10.09 -10.01
CA ILE A 504 34.75 -11.52 -10.33
C ILE A 504 34.13 -12.30 -9.17
N LEU A 505 34.60 -12.06 -7.94
CA LEU A 505 34.10 -12.75 -6.75
C LEU A 505 32.62 -12.46 -6.47
N SER A 506 32.14 -11.24 -6.75
CA SER A 506 30.74 -10.84 -6.51
C SER A 506 29.72 -11.58 -7.37
N ASN A 507 30.13 -12.17 -8.49
CA ASN A 507 29.22 -12.95 -9.35
C ASN A 507 28.85 -14.32 -8.75
N VAL A 508 29.70 -14.90 -7.91
CA VAL A 508 29.45 -16.20 -7.28
C VAL A 508 28.23 -16.17 -6.32
N PRO A 509 28.16 -15.27 -5.32
CA PRO A 509 27.00 -15.19 -4.44
C PRO A 509 25.73 -14.79 -5.19
N LEU A 510 25.83 -14.00 -6.27
CA LEU A 510 24.71 -13.67 -7.14
C LEU A 510 24.08 -14.93 -7.75
N ILE A 511 24.89 -15.79 -8.37
CA ILE A 511 24.43 -17.05 -8.98
C ILE A 511 23.82 -17.97 -7.92
N PHE A 512 24.49 -18.13 -6.76
CA PHE A 512 23.97 -18.95 -5.67
C PHE A 512 22.62 -18.48 -5.14
N SER A 513 22.41 -17.16 -5.08
CA SER A 513 21.15 -16.57 -4.62
C SER A 513 20.01 -16.80 -5.61
N VAL A 514 20.27 -16.68 -6.91
CA VAL A 514 19.28 -16.98 -7.95
C VAL A 514 18.88 -18.45 -7.91
N ILE A 515 19.84 -19.37 -7.78
CA ILE A 515 19.56 -20.81 -7.64
C ILE A 515 18.78 -21.08 -6.35
N ALA A 516 19.14 -20.43 -5.24
CA ALA A 516 18.44 -20.59 -3.97
C ALA A 516 16.98 -20.11 -4.03
N ILE A 517 16.68 -19.00 -4.72
CA ILE A 517 15.30 -18.54 -4.96
C ILE A 517 14.53 -19.54 -5.82
N ALA A 518 15.12 -20.01 -6.93
CA ALA A 518 14.46 -20.97 -7.81
C ALA A 518 14.11 -22.28 -7.07
N LEU A 519 15.03 -22.80 -6.26
CA LEU A 519 14.81 -23.98 -5.42
C LEU A 519 13.76 -23.74 -4.33
N MET A 520 13.73 -22.54 -3.74
CA MET A 520 12.71 -22.18 -2.75
C MET A 520 11.32 -22.13 -3.37
N ILE A 521 11.15 -21.44 -4.50
CA ILE A 521 9.88 -21.37 -5.22
C ILE A 521 9.43 -22.76 -5.64
N PHE A 522 10.36 -23.59 -6.14
CA PHE A 522 10.06 -24.98 -6.49
C PHE A 522 9.59 -25.78 -5.27
N LEU A 523 10.27 -25.64 -4.12
CA LEU A 523 9.90 -26.34 -2.88
C LEU A 523 8.52 -25.92 -2.38
N ASP A 524 8.23 -24.63 -2.37
CA ASP A 524 6.97 -24.07 -1.87
C ASP A 524 5.80 -24.47 -2.79
N LEU A 525 5.95 -24.33 -4.11
CA LEU A 525 4.89 -24.68 -5.08
C LEU A 525 4.62 -26.18 -5.17
N ASN A 526 5.63 -27.02 -4.96
CA ASN A 526 5.53 -28.47 -5.12
C ASN A 526 5.57 -29.22 -3.77
N HIS A 527 5.38 -28.54 -2.64
CA HIS A 527 5.58 -29.12 -1.30
C HIS A 527 4.86 -30.46 -1.11
N TYR A 528 3.57 -30.51 -1.43
CA TYR A 528 2.76 -31.72 -1.28
C TYR A 528 3.03 -32.78 -2.35
N GLN A 529 3.41 -32.35 -3.55
CA GLN A 529 3.78 -33.28 -4.63
C GLN A 529 5.09 -33.99 -4.32
N LEU A 530 6.06 -33.26 -3.76
CA LEU A 530 7.31 -33.84 -3.25
C LEU A 530 7.04 -34.83 -2.11
N ARG A 531 5.95 -34.64 -1.34
CA ARG A 531 5.48 -35.60 -0.33
C ARG A 531 4.69 -36.77 -0.91
N GLY A 532 4.33 -36.76 -2.19
CA GLY A 532 3.68 -37.88 -2.90
C GLY A 532 2.20 -37.69 -3.24
N ILE A 533 1.62 -36.49 -3.04
CA ILE A 533 0.28 -36.16 -3.55
C ILE A 533 0.37 -35.93 -5.06
N GLN A 534 -0.58 -36.46 -5.84
CA GLN A 534 -0.48 -36.46 -7.31
C GLN A 534 -0.43 -35.05 -7.92
N ASP A 535 -1.30 -34.15 -7.48
CA ASP A 535 -1.48 -32.83 -8.11
C ASP A 535 -2.06 -31.79 -7.14
N LYS A 536 -2.02 -30.51 -7.55
CA LYS A 536 -2.49 -29.37 -6.74
C LYS A 536 -4.02 -29.36 -6.52
N THR A 537 -4.82 -29.89 -7.46
CA THR A 537 -6.28 -29.97 -7.29
C THR A 537 -6.66 -31.00 -6.22
N THR A 538 -5.87 -32.08 -6.10
CA THR A 538 -6.00 -33.05 -5.01
C THR A 538 -5.73 -32.41 -3.65
N VAL A 539 -4.71 -31.54 -3.53
CA VAL A 539 -4.42 -30.78 -2.30
C VAL A 539 -5.62 -29.92 -1.87
N GLN A 540 -6.22 -29.19 -2.82
CA GLN A 540 -7.42 -28.37 -2.58
C GLN A 540 -8.64 -29.21 -2.22
N THR A 541 -8.83 -30.35 -2.89
CA THR A 541 -9.91 -31.31 -2.62
C THR A 541 -9.85 -31.80 -1.17
N TYR A 542 -8.64 -32.08 -0.68
CA TYR A 542 -8.43 -32.50 0.71
C TYR A 542 -8.53 -31.37 1.74
N GLY A 543 -8.66 -30.12 1.26
CA GLY A 543 -8.70 -28.93 2.11
C GLY A 543 -7.39 -28.69 2.88
N LEU A 544 -6.27 -29.17 2.34
CA LEU A 544 -4.93 -28.87 2.84
C LEU A 544 -4.58 -27.42 2.54
N TYR A 545 -3.80 -26.82 3.42
CA TYR A 545 -3.36 -25.43 3.31
C TYR A 545 -2.45 -25.25 2.08
N ASP A 546 -2.67 -24.24 1.23
CA ASP A 546 -1.71 -23.92 0.18
C ASP A 546 -0.51 -23.22 0.86
N PRO A 547 0.69 -23.83 0.88
CA PRO A 547 1.83 -23.31 1.65
C PRO A 547 2.17 -21.86 1.33
N GLY A 548 1.81 -21.39 0.14
CA GLY A 548 2.18 -20.07 -0.34
C GLY A 548 3.70 -19.91 -0.43
N ILE A 549 4.15 -18.73 -0.82
CA ILE A 549 5.58 -18.40 -0.81
C ILE A 549 5.89 -17.69 0.51
N ASN A 550 6.92 -18.15 1.24
CA ASN A 550 7.38 -17.45 2.44
C ASN A 550 7.96 -16.08 2.06
N PHE A 551 7.14 -15.04 2.22
CA PHE A 551 7.45 -13.70 1.74
C PHE A 551 8.68 -13.09 2.41
N PHE A 552 8.89 -13.33 3.72
CA PHE A 552 10.09 -12.86 4.42
C PHE A 552 11.37 -13.48 3.86
N LYS A 553 11.35 -14.80 3.64
CA LYS A 553 12.49 -15.53 3.05
C LYS A 553 12.75 -15.06 1.61
N LEU A 554 11.69 -14.87 0.82
CA LEU A 554 11.78 -14.37 -0.55
C LEU A 554 12.36 -12.95 -0.60
N ILE A 555 11.81 -11.99 0.15
CA ILE A 555 12.33 -10.62 0.23
C ILE A 555 13.79 -10.63 0.68
N GLY A 556 14.11 -11.40 1.72
CA GLY A 556 15.48 -11.50 2.22
C GLY A 556 16.48 -11.91 1.13
N LEU A 557 16.12 -12.89 0.29
CA LEU A 557 16.96 -13.29 -0.85
C LEU A 557 16.95 -12.27 -1.99
N VAL A 558 15.84 -11.61 -2.28
CA VAL A 558 15.77 -10.54 -3.30
C VAL A 558 16.67 -9.36 -2.90
N VAL A 559 16.60 -8.90 -1.66
CA VAL A 559 17.49 -7.84 -1.13
C VAL A 559 18.95 -8.29 -1.21
N PHE A 560 19.24 -9.56 -0.93
CA PHE A 560 20.59 -10.11 -1.07
C PHE A 560 21.08 -10.14 -2.53
N ILE A 561 20.22 -10.43 -3.50
CA ILE A 561 20.54 -10.33 -4.94
C ILE A 561 20.82 -8.89 -5.33
N VAL A 562 19.99 -7.94 -4.90
CA VAL A 562 20.20 -6.50 -5.16
C VAL A 562 21.53 -6.04 -4.57
N CYS A 563 21.87 -6.51 -3.36
CA CYS A 563 23.18 -6.28 -2.75
C CYS A 563 24.32 -6.78 -3.67
N CYS A 564 24.26 -8.04 -4.12
CA CYS A 564 25.28 -8.61 -5.01
C CYS A 564 25.39 -7.85 -6.34
N LEU A 565 24.26 -7.52 -6.98
CA LEU A 565 24.21 -6.77 -8.24
C LEU A 565 24.82 -5.37 -8.09
N SER A 566 24.48 -4.65 -7.01
CA SER A 566 25.03 -3.32 -6.74
C SER A 566 26.56 -3.36 -6.61
N PHE A 567 27.09 -4.37 -5.91
CA PHE A 567 28.53 -4.61 -5.82
C PHE A 567 29.16 -4.90 -7.18
N THR A 568 28.56 -5.81 -7.96
CA THR A 568 29.07 -6.18 -9.29
C THR A 568 29.14 -4.96 -10.21
N ILE A 569 28.09 -4.13 -10.26
CA ILE A 569 28.04 -2.94 -11.10
C ILE A 569 29.09 -1.91 -10.66
N LEU A 570 29.10 -1.54 -9.36
CA LEU A 570 30.00 -0.51 -8.85
C LEU A 570 31.47 -0.94 -8.93
N MET A 571 31.79 -2.22 -8.68
CA MET A 571 33.15 -2.73 -8.78
C MET A 571 33.61 -2.86 -10.23
N SER A 572 32.72 -3.12 -11.18
CA SER A 572 33.04 -3.06 -12.61
C SER A 572 33.44 -1.64 -13.03
N ILE A 573 32.71 -0.62 -12.56
CA ILE A 573 33.04 0.79 -12.79
C ILE A 573 34.37 1.15 -12.13
N ALA A 574 34.55 0.82 -10.85
CA ALA A 574 35.78 1.08 -10.10
C ALA A 574 36.99 0.36 -10.73
N ALA A 575 36.83 -0.85 -11.27
CA ALA A 575 37.89 -1.59 -11.94
C ALA A 575 38.35 -0.91 -13.24
N LYS A 576 37.41 -0.34 -14.01
CA LYS A 576 37.73 0.45 -15.20
C LYS A 576 38.47 1.74 -14.83
N GLN A 577 37.96 2.47 -13.83
CA GLN A 577 38.61 3.68 -13.32
C GLN A 577 40.03 3.39 -12.83
N ARG A 578 40.19 2.35 -12.01
CA ARG A 578 41.50 1.96 -11.46
C ARG A 578 42.50 1.53 -12.53
N LYS A 579 42.03 0.84 -13.58
CA LYS A 579 42.89 0.49 -14.73
C LYS A 579 43.47 1.74 -15.38
N ASN A 580 42.66 2.77 -15.59
CA ASN A 580 43.11 4.03 -16.18
C ASN A 580 44.08 4.77 -15.26
N GLU A 581 43.82 4.81 -13.94
CA GLU A 581 44.75 5.38 -12.96
C GLU A 581 46.13 4.70 -12.98
N ILE A 582 46.19 3.36 -13.07
CA ILE A 582 47.46 2.60 -13.12
C ILE A 582 48.22 2.87 -14.43
N ILE A 583 47.51 3.02 -15.55
CA ILE A 583 48.14 3.35 -16.84
C ILE A 583 48.73 4.76 -16.77
N LEU A 584 47.95 5.73 -16.28
CA LEU A 584 48.38 7.12 -16.13
C LEU A 584 49.51 7.31 -15.11
N SER A 585 49.63 6.45 -14.09
CA SER A 585 50.75 6.52 -13.14
C SER A 585 52.06 5.92 -13.65
N LYS A 586 52.01 5.16 -14.75
CA LYS A 586 53.19 4.53 -15.39
C LYS A 586 53.67 5.30 -16.62
N ALA A 587 52.78 6.07 -17.25
CA ALA A 587 53.10 7.04 -18.28
C ALA A 587 53.70 8.29 -17.64
#